data_AF-A0AAP5Z3I8-F1
#
_entry.id   AF-A0AAP5Z3I8-F1
#
_cell.length_a   1.000
_cell.length_b   1.000
_cell.length_c   1.000
_cell.angle_alpha   90.00
_cell.angle_beta   90.00
_cell.angle_gamma   90.00
#
_symmetry.space_group_name_H-M   'P 1'
#
loop_
_entity.id
_entity.type
_entity.pdbx_description
1 polymer ?
#
loop_
_entity_poly.entity_id
_entity_poly.type
_entity_poly.pdbx_seq_one_letter_code
_entity_poly.pdbx_strand_id
1 'polypeptide(L)'
;LDRIGQNRDIDIHVPYLKGTSQAILARWFDEGLNAFAETCPTGRAVYDKYSDALIEILASGDTSTLDEIIEESAKLNKELKSQLEQGRDRLLEMHSNGGEKAQQIVAEIAGKDGDTNLVSFALSLFDTIGLNQDDKGENAIVVTPSEHMMVPSYPGLPYEGATITF
;
A
#
# COMPACT_ATOMS: atom_id res chain seq x y z
N LEU A 1 1.35 -2.06 -3.15
CA LEU A 1 0.25 -2.06 -4.13
C LEU A 1 -1.05 -2.36 -3.43
N ASP A 2 -1.12 -3.41 -2.60
CA ASP A 2 -2.30 -3.72 -1.78
C ASP A 2 -2.57 -2.65 -0.71
N ARG A 3 -3.31 -1.61 -1.09
CA ARG A 3 -3.72 -0.47 -0.27
C ARG A 3 -5.05 0.05 -0.81
N ILE A 4 -5.89 0.59 0.08
CA ILE A 4 -7.09 1.33 -0.33
C ILE A 4 -6.69 2.53 -1.21
N GLY A 5 -7.45 2.78 -2.27
CA GLY A 5 -7.21 3.89 -3.21
C GLY A 5 -6.52 3.49 -4.52
N GLN A 6 -6.35 2.19 -4.80
CA GLN A 6 -5.94 1.74 -6.13
C GLN A 6 -7.13 1.79 -7.12
N ASN A 7 -6.83 2.06 -8.39
CA ASN A 7 -7.84 2.18 -9.44
C ASN A 7 -8.27 0.82 -10.04
N ARG A 8 -7.46 -0.23 -9.84
CA ARG A 8 -7.65 -1.55 -10.43
C ARG A 8 -7.15 -2.62 -9.47
N ASP A 9 -7.60 -3.84 -9.71
CA ASP A 9 -7.06 -5.04 -9.07
C ASP A 9 -5.57 -5.22 -9.42
N ILE A 10 -4.89 -6.02 -8.60
CA ILE A 10 -3.45 -6.25 -8.72
C ILE A 10 -3.21 -7.59 -9.43
N ASP A 11 -2.58 -7.52 -10.59
CA ASP A 11 -2.07 -8.70 -11.28
C ASP A 11 -0.65 -9.01 -10.79
N ILE A 12 -0.46 -10.18 -10.17
CA ILE A 12 0.85 -10.65 -9.72
C ILE A 12 1.36 -11.72 -10.68
N HIS A 13 2.46 -11.41 -11.38
CA HIS A 13 3.15 -12.37 -12.23
C HIS A 13 4.38 -12.92 -11.49
N VAL A 14 4.43 -14.24 -11.29
CA VAL A 14 5.53 -14.93 -10.58
C VAL A 14 6.30 -15.85 -11.55
N PRO A 15 7.19 -15.31 -12.40
CA PRO A 15 8.02 -16.13 -13.27
C PRO A 15 9.13 -16.83 -12.47
N TYR A 16 9.27 -18.14 -12.63
CA TYR A 16 10.33 -18.93 -12.00
C TYR A 16 10.89 -19.99 -12.93
N LEU A 17 12.13 -20.41 -12.67
CA LEU A 17 12.79 -21.48 -13.41
C LEU A 17 12.30 -22.86 -12.92
N LYS A 18 11.92 -23.73 -13.85
CA LYS A 18 11.50 -25.09 -13.56
C LYS A 18 12.63 -25.88 -12.89
N GLY A 19 12.28 -26.74 -11.92
CA GLY A 19 13.24 -27.60 -11.23
C GLY A 19 14.21 -26.88 -10.28
N THR A 20 13.89 -25.64 -9.88
CA THR A 20 14.70 -24.87 -8.93
C THR A 20 13.99 -24.70 -7.59
N SER A 21 14.75 -24.32 -6.55
CA SER A 21 14.20 -23.96 -5.25
C SER A 21 13.15 -22.84 -5.33
N GLN A 22 13.23 -21.95 -6.33
CA GLN A 22 12.21 -20.92 -6.57
C GLN A 22 10.87 -21.52 -7.03
N ALA A 23 10.89 -22.60 -7.81
CA ALA A 23 9.66 -23.31 -8.20
C ALA A 23 8.99 -23.96 -6.98
N ILE A 24 9.79 -24.54 -6.08
CA ILE A 24 9.31 -25.17 -4.84
C ILE A 24 8.70 -24.11 -3.92
N LEU A 25 9.39 -22.99 -3.71
CA LEU A 25 8.88 -21.87 -2.92
C LEU A 25 7.61 -21.26 -3.52
N ALA A 26 7.57 -21.05 -4.83
CA ALA A 26 6.39 -20.51 -5.50
C ALA A 26 5.16 -21.38 -5.24
N ARG A 27 5.29 -22.70 -5.39
CA ARG A 27 4.21 -23.64 -5.05
C ARG A 27 3.82 -23.58 -3.59
N TRP A 28 4.77 -23.59 -2.66
CA TRP A 28 4.45 -23.57 -1.22
C TRP A 28 3.80 -22.25 -0.77
N PHE A 29 4.27 -21.10 -1.27
CA PHE A 29 3.66 -19.80 -0.99
C PHE A 29 2.23 -19.69 -1.56
N ASP A 30 1.98 -20.26 -2.74
CA ASP A 30 0.66 -20.22 -3.36
C ASP A 30 -0.28 -21.28 -2.78
N GLU A 31 0.05 -22.56 -2.95
CA GLU A 31 -0.82 -23.69 -2.60
C GLU A 31 -0.90 -23.91 -1.08
N GLY A 32 0.21 -23.71 -0.35
CA GLY A 32 0.27 -23.90 1.09
C GLY A 32 -0.23 -22.70 1.89
N LEU A 33 0.14 -21.49 1.47
CA LEU A 33 -0.14 -20.27 2.24
C LEU A 33 -1.21 -19.35 1.63
N ASN A 34 -1.51 -19.50 0.33
CA ASN A 34 -2.27 -18.54 -0.47
C ASN A 34 -1.76 -17.10 -0.30
N ALA A 35 -0.44 -16.94 -0.27
CA ALA A 35 0.23 -15.69 0.11
C ALA A 35 0.29 -14.65 -1.02
N PHE A 36 -0.01 -15.04 -2.27
CA PHE A 36 -0.06 -14.11 -3.40
C PHE A 36 -1.43 -13.46 -3.55
N ALA A 37 -2.51 -14.23 -3.41
CA ALA A 37 -3.87 -13.72 -3.61
C ALA A 37 -4.47 -13.08 -2.35
N GLU A 38 -4.00 -13.46 -1.16
CA GLU A 38 -4.53 -12.97 0.11
C GLU A 38 -3.45 -12.45 1.04
N THR A 39 -3.85 -11.58 1.96
CA THR A 39 -3.02 -11.29 3.13
C THR A 39 -2.80 -12.57 3.94
N CYS A 40 -1.56 -12.82 4.35
CA CYS A 40 -1.16 -14.08 5.01
C CYS A 40 -0.71 -13.83 6.47
N PRO A 41 -1.64 -13.49 7.39
CA PRO A 41 -1.29 -13.21 8.79
C PRO A 41 -0.80 -14.44 9.54
N THR A 42 -1.10 -15.63 9.03
CA THR A 42 -0.77 -16.95 9.57
C THR A 42 0.54 -17.52 9.04
N GLY A 43 1.11 -16.91 7.99
CA GLY A 43 2.26 -17.46 7.26
C GLY A 43 3.46 -17.76 8.14
N ARG A 44 3.72 -16.91 9.15
CA ARG A 44 4.83 -17.13 10.08
C ARG A 44 4.64 -18.39 10.93
N ALA A 45 3.45 -18.61 11.48
CA ALA A 45 3.18 -19.78 12.30
C ALA A 45 3.23 -21.09 11.50
N VAL A 46 2.77 -21.05 10.24
CA VAL A 46 2.89 -22.20 9.33
C VAL A 46 4.36 -22.44 8.97
N TYR A 47 5.10 -21.38 8.66
CA TYR A 47 6.55 -21.45 8.40
C TYR A 47 7.29 -22.06 9.58
N ASP A 48 7.12 -21.55 10.80
CA ASP A 48 7.85 -22.04 11.98
C ASP A 48 7.59 -23.54 12.26
N LYS A 49 6.45 -24.09 11.80
CA LYS A 49 6.14 -25.52 11.93
C LYS A 49 6.77 -26.39 10.84
N TYR A 50 6.77 -25.92 9.59
CA TYR A 50 7.16 -26.73 8.42
C TYR A 50 8.51 -26.31 7.80
N SER A 51 9.18 -25.28 8.33
CA SER A 51 10.41 -24.72 7.76
C SER A 51 11.54 -25.73 7.64
N ASP A 52 11.72 -26.59 8.64
CA ASP A 52 12.84 -27.53 8.64
C ASP A 52 12.72 -28.55 7.49
N ALA A 53 11.53 -29.13 7.33
CA ALA A 53 11.23 -30.03 6.22
C ALA A 53 11.28 -29.32 4.87
N LEU A 54 10.76 -28.09 4.78
CA LEU A 54 10.82 -27.30 3.56
C LEU A 54 12.28 -26.98 3.17
N ILE A 55 13.12 -26.59 4.12
CA ILE A 55 14.54 -26.29 3.88
C ILE A 55 15.29 -27.54 3.37
N GLU A 56 14.98 -28.73 3.89
CA GLU A 56 15.55 -29.99 3.40
C GLU A 56 15.17 -30.27 1.93
N ILE A 57 13.90 -30.07 1.57
CA ILE A 57 13.42 -30.16 0.18
C ILE A 57 14.15 -29.14 -0.71
N LEU A 58 14.31 -27.89 -0.24
CA LEU A 58 14.98 -26.83 -1.01
C LEU A 58 16.47 -27.13 -1.22
N ALA A 59 17.14 -27.75 -0.24
CA ALA A 59 18.55 -28.07 -0.27
C ALA A 59 18.86 -29.33 -1.09
N SER A 60 18.01 -30.36 -0.99
CA SER A 60 18.17 -31.61 -1.73
C SER A 60 17.66 -31.51 -3.16
N GLY A 61 16.65 -30.68 -3.41
CA GLY A 61 15.89 -30.64 -4.66
C GLY A 61 14.96 -31.85 -4.85
N ASP A 62 14.88 -32.76 -3.87
CA ASP A 62 13.92 -33.86 -3.90
C ASP A 62 12.54 -33.35 -3.52
N THR A 63 11.58 -33.52 -4.43
CA THR A 63 10.20 -33.04 -4.28
C THR A 63 9.22 -34.14 -3.90
N SER A 64 9.72 -35.34 -3.57
CA SER A 64 8.91 -36.51 -3.21
C SER A 64 7.91 -36.26 -2.08
N THR A 65 8.28 -35.42 -1.11
CA THR A 65 7.45 -35.05 0.05
C THR A 65 6.82 -33.65 -0.04
N LEU A 66 7.05 -32.93 -1.16
CA LEU A 66 6.61 -31.54 -1.30
C LEU A 66 5.08 -31.41 -1.24
N ASP A 67 4.35 -32.28 -1.94
CA ASP A 67 2.89 -32.21 -1.98
C ASP A 67 2.27 -32.46 -0.60
N GLU A 68 2.85 -33.37 0.19
CA GLU A 68 2.42 -33.62 1.58
C GLU A 68 2.65 -32.39 2.48
N ILE A 69 3.81 -31.75 2.37
CA ILE A 69 4.11 -30.52 3.12
C ILE A 69 3.18 -29.38 2.71
N ILE A 70 2.85 -29.25 1.42
CA ILE A 70 1.91 -28.26 0.92
C ILE A 70 0.50 -28.50 1.49
N GLU A 71 0.00 -29.73 1.43
CA GLU A 71 -1.33 -30.09 1.94
C GLU A 71 -1.45 -29.82 3.45
N GLU A 72 -0.45 -30.25 4.22
CA GLU A 72 -0.43 -30.04 5.67
C GLU A 72 -0.26 -28.56 6.04
N SER A 73 0.53 -27.80 5.27
CA SER A 73 0.65 -26.35 5.41
C SER A 73 -0.68 -25.65 5.13
N ALA A 74 -1.37 -26.02 4.05
CA ALA A 74 -2.68 -25.47 3.67
C ALA A 74 -3.75 -25.74 4.72
N LYS A 75 -3.75 -26.96 5.28
CA LYS A 75 -4.66 -27.35 6.37
C LYS A 75 -4.43 -26.53 7.63
N LEU A 76 -3.17 -26.38 8.06
CA LEU A 76 -2.85 -25.54 9.21
C LEU A 76 -3.18 -24.07 8.96
N ASN A 77 -2.85 -23.56 7.77
CA ASN A 77 -3.15 -22.20 7.38
C ASN A 77 -4.65 -21.91 7.48
N LYS A 78 -5.49 -22.80 6.94
CA LYS A 78 -6.96 -22.70 7.02
C LYS A 78 -7.48 -22.73 8.46
N GLU A 79 -6.94 -23.62 9.29
CA GLU A 79 -7.30 -23.73 10.69
C GLU A 79 -6.97 -22.44 11.46
N LEU A 80 -5.75 -21.93 11.31
CA LEU A 80 -5.32 -20.69 11.97
C LEU A 80 -6.12 -19.48 11.48
N LYS A 81 -6.44 -19.39 10.17
CA LYS A 81 -7.30 -18.34 9.63
C LYS A 81 -8.70 -18.39 10.26
N SER A 82 -9.27 -19.59 10.41
CA SER A 82 -10.58 -19.79 11.07
C SER A 82 -10.54 -19.34 12.53
N GLN A 83 -9.49 -19.68 13.27
CA GLN A 83 -9.32 -19.27 14.67
C GLN A 83 -9.19 -17.75 14.81
N LEU A 84 -8.43 -17.11 13.91
CA LEU A 84 -8.32 -15.65 13.89
C LEU A 84 -9.68 -15.00 13.65
N GLU A 85 -10.45 -15.49 12.66
CA GLU A 85 -11.79 -14.97 12.36
C GLU A 85 -12.77 -15.16 13.52
N GLN A 86 -12.71 -16.29 14.24
CA GLN A 86 -13.51 -16.52 15.44
C GLN A 86 -13.09 -15.64 16.62
N GLY A 87 -11.82 -15.24 16.67
CA GLY A 87 -11.29 -14.31 17.67
C GLY A 87 -11.60 -12.84 17.40
N ARG A 88 -12.24 -12.50 16.27
CA ARG A 88 -12.56 -11.10 15.94
C ARG A 88 -13.74 -10.58 16.76
N ASP A 89 -13.50 -9.49 17.47
CA ASP A 89 -14.57 -8.72 18.10
C ASP A 89 -15.28 -7.85 17.03
N ARG A 90 -16.36 -8.39 16.48
CA ARG A 90 -17.16 -7.72 15.43
C ARG A 90 -17.76 -6.40 15.89
N LEU A 91 -18.11 -6.26 17.17
CA LEU A 91 -18.66 -5.01 17.70
C LEU A 91 -17.59 -3.94 17.76
N LEU A 92 -16.38 -4.30 18.20
CA LEU A 92 -15.25 -3.39 18.19
C LEU A 92 -14.90 -2.96 16.75
N GLU A 93 -14.92 -3.87 15.78
CA GLU A 93 -14.68 -3.54 14.36
C GLU A 93 -15.71 -2.56 13.81
N MET A 94 -17.01 -2.82 14.04
CA MET A 94 -18.10 -1.94 13.61
C MET A 94 -18.01 -0.56 14.26
N HIS A 95 -17.63 -0.49 15.53
CA HIS A 95 -17.48 0.79 16.22
C HIS A 95 -16.22 1.53 15.77
N SER A 96 -15.13 0.81 15.48
CA SER A 96 -13.82 1.41 15.17
C SER A 96 -13.77 1.98 13.75
N ASN A 97 -14.52 1.43 12.80
CA ASN A 97 -14.55 1.94 11.43
C ASN A 97 -15.45 3.18 11.25
N GLY A 98 -16.20 3.57 12.28
CA GLY A 98 -17.07 4.75 12.29
C GLY A 98 -18.34 4.67 11.44
N GLY A 99 -18.51 3.59 10.66
CA GLY A 99 -19.70 3.29 9.86
C GLY A 99 -20.14 4.43 8.94
N GLU A 100 -21.45 4.62 8.84
CA GLU A 100 -22.08 5.63 7.98
C GLU A 100 -21.63 7.06 8.31
N LYS A 101 -21.36 7.37 9.58
CA LYS A 101 -20.91 8.71 9.98
C LYS A 101 -19.54 9.03 9.41
N ALA A 102 -18.61 8.07 9.43
CA ALA A 102 -17.30 8.25 8.83
C ALA A 102 -17.43 8.45 7.31
N GLN A 103 -18.31 7.70 6.64
CA GLN A 103 -18.57 7.86 5.20
C GLN A 103 -19.14 9.25 4.86
N GLN A 104 -20.05 9.77 5.69
CA GLN A 104 -20.58 11.13 5.50
C GLN A 104 -19.48 12.19 5.62
N ILE A 105 -18.60 12.07 6.61
CA ILE A 105 -17.46 12.99 6.76
C ILE A 105 -16.52 12.91 5.55
N VAL A 106 -16.23 11.71 5.05
CA VAL A 106 -15.42 11.52 3.84
C VAL A 106 -16.07 12.20 2.64
N ALA A 107 -17.40 12.06 2.47
CA ALA A 107 -18.12 12.72 1.38
C ALA A 107 -18.12 14.25 1.51
N GLU A 108 -18.26 14.79 2.73
CA GLU A 108 -18.19 16.22 2.98
C GLU A 108 -16.79 16.79 2.68
N ILE A 109 -15.73 16.07 3.04
CA ILE A 109 -14.35 16.46 2.73
C ILE A 109 -14.11 16.38 1.22
N ALA A 110 -14.48 15.27 0.59
CA ALA A 110 -14.34 15.09 -0.85
C ALA A 110 -15.16 16.12 -1.66
N GLY A 111 -16.28 16.60 -1.12
CA GLY A 111 -17.06 17.67 -1.74
C GLY A 111 -16.44 19.06 -1.62
N LYS A 112 -15.47 19.25 -0.72
CA LYS A 112 -14.65 20.46 -0.61
C LYS A 112 -13.37 20.38 -1.45
N ASP A 113 -12.88 19.17 -1.70
CA ASP A 113 -11.81 18.95 -2.66
C ASP A 113 -12.27 19.41 -4.06
N GLY A 114 -11.42 20.18 -4.74
CA GLY A 114 -11.75 20.81 -6.02
C GLY A 114 -12.32 22.24 -5.93
N ASP A 115 -12.36 22.85 -4.74
CA ASP A 115 -12.68 24.29 -4.62
C ASP A 115 -11.59 25.15 -5.27
N THR A 116 -11.92 25.76 -6.41
CA THR A 116 -11.03 26.64 -7.18
C THR A 116 -10.76 27.97 -6.50
N ASN A 117 -11.53 28.35 -5.48
CA ASN A 117 -11.32 29.60 -4.74
C ASN A 117 -9.99 29.59 -4.02
N LEU A 118 -9.59 28.45 -3.43
CA LEU A 118 -8.29 28.32 -2.75
C LEU A 118 -7.14 28.49 -3.74
N VAL A 119 -7.23 27.86 -4.91
CA VAL A 119 -6.23 27.98 -5.97
C VAL A 119 -6.10 29.45 -6.39
N SER A 120 -7.21 30.09 -6.74
CA SER A 120 -7.24 31.49 -7.19
C SER A 120 -6.68 32.45 -6.12
N PHE A 121 -7.04 32.22 -4.86
CA PHE A 121 -6.53 32.97 -3.71
C PHE A 121 -5.01 32.80 -3.55
N ALA A 122 -4.51 31.56 -3.59
CA ALA A 122 -3.09 31.27 -3.43
C ALA A 122 -2.24 31.92 -4.54
N LEU A 123 -2.67 31.82 -5.80
CA LEU A 123 -1.95 32.45 -6.92
C LEU A 123 -1.94 33.98 -6.81
N SER A 124 -3.07 34.57 -6.39
CA SER A 124 -3.18 36.02 -6.16
C SER A 124 -2.30 36.49 -5.00
N LEU A 125 -2.22 35.68 -3.94
CA LEU A 125 -1.36 35.94 -2.78
C LEU A 125 0.12 35.88 -3.19
N PHE A 126 0.53 34.86 -3.93
CA PHE A 126 1.90 34.72 -4.43
C PHE A 126 2.30 35.89 -5.33
N ASP A 127 1.41 36.32 -6.23
CA ASP A 127 1.62 37.49 -7.08
C ASP A 127 1.79 38.77 -6.23
N THR A 128 0.94 38.97 -5.23
CA THR A 128 1.02 40.14 -4.32
C THR A 128 2.32 40.18 -3.51
N ILE A 129 2.85 39.02 -3.11
CA ILE A 129 4.14 38.91 -2.41
C ILE A 129 5.31 39.13 -3.37
N GLY A 130 5.10 38.94 -4.67
CA GLY A 130 6.13 38.98 -5.71
C GLY A 130 6.85 37.65 -5.88
N LEU A 131 6.17 36.51 -5.78
CA LEU A 131 6.74 35.20 -6.10
C LEU A 131 6.52 34.87 -7.57
N ASN A 132 7.55 34.33 -8.23
CA ASN A 132 7.42 33.83 -9.60
C ASN A 132 6.63 32.50 -9.58
N GLN A 133 5.73 32.33 -10.55
CA GLN A 133 4.84 31.18 -10.66
C GLN A 133 4.98 30.60 -12.08
N ASP A 134 5.57 29.41 -12.20
CA ASP A 134 5.80 28.73 -13.47
C ASP A 134 4.95 27.45 -13.54
N ASP A 135 3.96 27.45 -14.43
CA ASP A 135 3.06 26.32 -14.65
C ASP A 135 3.79 25.21 -15.43
N LYS A 136 3.96 24.05 -14.79
CA LYS A 136 4.62 22.88 -15.38
C LYS A 136 3.65 21.90 -16.03
N GLY A 137 2.34 22.18 -16.02
CA GLY A 137 1.31 21.24 -16.41
C GLY A 137 1.06 20.18 -15.34
N GLU A 138 0.14 19.24 -15.60
CA GLU A 138 -0.23 18.15 -14.67
C GLU A 138 -0.62 18.64 -13.25
N ASN A 139 -1.27 19.82 -13.17
CA ASN A 139 -1.63 20.50 -11.91
C ASN A 139 -0.44 20.87 -11.01
N ALA A 140 0.77 20.97 -11.56
CA ALA A 140 1.98 21.34 -10.83
C ALA A 140 2.45 22.76 -11.16
N ILE A 141 2.79 23.52 -10.12
CA ILE A 141 3.32 24.89 -10.24
C ILE A 141 4.65 24.96 -9.51
N VAL A 142 5.66 25.52 -10.16
CA VAL A 142 6.94 25.84 -9.52
C VAL A 142 6.89 27.27 -9.03
N VAL A 143 6.95 27.44 -7.71
CA VAL A 143 7.02 28.75 -7.06
C VAL A 143 8.48 29.05 -6.73
N THR A 144 8.98 30.22 -7.12
CA THR A 144 10.36 30.65 -6.86
C THR A 144 10.40 32.07 -6.31
N PRO A 145 11.38 32.40 -5.44
CA PRO A 145 11.65 33.77 -5.06
C PRO A 145 11.93 34.67 -6.27
N SER A 146 11.60 35.96 -6.16
CA SER A 146 11.91 36.96 -7.19
C SER A 146 12.68 38.14 -6.60
N GLU A 147 13.27 38.96 -7.49
CA GLU A 147 13.96 40.19 -7.10
C GLU A 147 13.03 41.26 -6.53
N HIS A 148 11.72 41.20 -6.81
CA HIS A 148 10.73 42.20 -6.39
C HIS A 148 9.88 41.73 -5.20
N MET A 149 10.32 40.67 -4.50
CA MET A 149 9.62 40.17 -3.31
C MET A 149 9.48 41.24 -2.23
N MET A 150 8.30 41.28 -1.61
CA MET A 150 7.97 42.20 -0.51
C MET A 150 8.70 41.88 0.80
N VAL A 151 9.26 40.66 0.94
CA VAL A 151 9.92 40.18 2.16
C VAL A 151 11.30 39.57 1.84
N PRO A 152 12.28 39.64 2.75
CA PRO A 152 13.62 39.09 2.53
C PRO A 152 13.64 37.56 2.37
N SER A 153 12.66 36.87 2.95
CA SER A 153 12.47 35.43 2.83
C SER A 153 11.00 35.07 3.04
N TYR A 154 10.56 33.98 2.41
CA TYR A 154 9.21 33.46 2.57
C TYR A 154 9.24 32.13 3.33
N PRO A 155 8.57 32.02 4.49
CA PRO A 155 8.60 30.79 5.29
C PRO A 155 8.15 29.57 4.48
N GLY A 156 8.95 28.50 4.52
CA GLY A 156 8.65 27.26 3.81
C GLY A 156 8.99 27.25 2.32
N LEU A 157 9.47 28.36 1.75
CA LEU A 157 9.95 28.42 0.36
C LEU A 157 11.49 28.39 0.32
N PRO A 158 12.12 27.34 -0.22
CA PRO A 158 13.56 27.29 -0.47
C PRO A 158 13.99 28.33 -1.51
N TYR A 159 15.28 28.70 -1.50
CA TYR A 159 15.83 29.64 -2.48
C TYR A 159 15.75 29.12 -3.92
N GLU A 160 15.88 27.80 -4.10
CA GLU A 160 15.72 27.10 -5.39
C GLU A 160 14.26 26.97 -5.84
N GLY A 161 13.30 27.40 -5.01
CA GLY A 161 11.87 27.24 -5.22
C GLY A 161 11.32 25.90 -4.73
N ALA A 162 10.03 25.71 -4.95
CA ALA A 162 9.31 24.47 -4.62
C ALA A 162 8.22 24.20 -5.65
N THR A 163 8.00 22.91 -5.94
CA THR A 163 6.86 22.46 -6.72
C THR A 163 5.68 22.22 -5.79
N ILE A 164 4.52 22.79 -6.13
CA ILE A 164 3.26 22.61 -5.41
C ILE A 164 2.19 22.02 -6.33
N THR A 165 1.21 21.33 -5.73
CA THR A 165 -0.03 20.86 -6.37
C THR A 165 -1.19 21.13 -5.42
N PHE A 166 -2.38 21.36 -5.98
CA PHE A 166 -3.63 21.54 -5.24
C PHE A 166 -4.47 20.27 -5.27
#